data_AF-A0A0S2EWW4-F1
#
_entry.id   AF-A0A0S2EWW4-F1
#
_cell.length_a   1.000
_cell.length_b   1.000
_cell.length_c   1.000
_cell.angle_alpha   90.00
_cell.angle_beta   90.00
_cell.angle_gamma   90.00
#
_symmetry.space_group_name_H-M   'P 1'
#
loop_
_entity.id
_entity.type
_entity.pdbx_description
1 polymer ?
#
loop_
_entity_poly.entity_id
_entity_poly.type
_entity_poly.pdbx_seq_one_letter_code
_entity_poly.pdbx_strand_id
1 'polypeptide(L)'
;MTDSNGFQLPPENKERVMRLTQDVFVPNLQKAVEEGSKHAPFTEVLSAASTAYANLVEMTVGREAAVMLLRNLADHMETRPVEQPIQ
;
A
#
# COMPACT_ATOMS: atom_id res chain seq x y z
N MET A 1 1.50 21.65 -25.31
CA MET A 1 2.02 20.28 -25.18
C MET A 1 3.04 20.35 -24.07
N THR A 2 2.71 19.84 -22.89
CA THR A 2 3.60 19.87 -21.73
C THR A 2 4.65 18.79 -21.92
N ASP A 3 5.88 19.21 -22.18
CA ASP A 3 7.07 18.37 -22.13
C ASP A 3 7.22 17.83 -20.71
N SER A 4 6.65 16.64 -20.47
CA SER A 4 7.00 15.81 -19.33
C SER A 4 8.45 15.41 -19.51
N ASN A 5 9.39 16.25 -19.07
CA ASN A 5 10.79 15.89 -18.90
C ASN A 5 10.82 14.60 -18.08
N GLY A 6 11.04 13.49 -18.79
CA GLY A 6 10.80 12.14 -18.33
C GLY A 6 11.74 11.82 -17.19
N PHE A 7 11.29 12.11 -15.97
CA PHE A 7 11.89 11.55 -14.77
C PHE A 7 11.64 10.04 -14.82
N GLN A 8 12.60 9.30 -15.39
CA GLN A 8 12.61 7.86 -15.30
C GLN A 8 12.97 7.49 -13.87
N LEU A 9 12.01 6.86 -13.18
CA LEU A 9 12.29 6.25 -11.89
C LEU A 9 13.45 5.25 -12.05
N PRO A 10 14.46 5.29 -11.16
CA PRO A 10 15.53 4.30 -11.22
C PRO A 10 14.93 2.89 -11.06
N PRO A 11 15.55 1.88 -11.69
CA PRO A 11 15.07 0.51 -11.61
C PRO A 11 15.00 0.04 -10.16
N GLU A 12 13.87 -0.58 -9.80
CA GLU A 12 13.64 -1.10 -8.47
C GLU A 12 14.56 -2.29 -8.17
N ASN A 13 15.23 -2.27 -7.01
CA ASN A 13 15.89 -3.45 -6.48
C ASN A 13 14.86 -4.33 -5.74
N LYS A 14 14.32 -5.31 -6.45
CA LYS A 14 13.26 -6.20 -5.96
C LYS A 14 13.60 -6.90 -4.65
N GLU A 15 14.83 -7.40 -4.50
CA GLU A 15 15.26 -8.07 -3.26
C GLU A 15 15.26 -7.12 -2.08
N ARG A 16 15.70 -5.88 -2.28
CA ARG A 16 15.68 -4.85 -1.25
C ARG A 16 14.25 -4.47 -0.88
N VAL A 17 13.38 -4.32 -1.87
CA VAL A 17 11.96 -4.03 -1.62
C VAL A 17 11.28 -5.15 -0.84
N MET A 18 11.54 -6.41 -1.21
CA MET A 18 11.01 -7.56 -0.47
C MET A 18 11.52 -7.61 0.96
N ARG A 19 12.82 -7.36 1.17
CA ARG A 19 13.42 -7.31 2.51
C ARG A 19 12.83 -6.19 3.36
N LEU A 20 12.72 -4.98 2.82
CA LEU A 20 12.09 -3.86 3.52
C LEU A 20 10.64 -4.19 3.86
N THR A 21 9.90 -4.79 2.92
CA THR A 21 8.51 -5.20 3.14
C THR A 21 8.40 -6.19 4.30
N GLN A 22 9.15 -7.29 4.27
CA GLN A 22 9.02 -8.39 5.22
C GLN A 22 9.66 -8.09 6.58
N ASP A 23 10.82 -7.43 6.59
CA ASP A 23 11.60 -7.26 7.82
C ASP A 23 11.29 -5.94 8.54
N VAL A 24 10.81 -4.94 7.80
CA VAL A 24 10.56 -3.59 8.35
C VAL A 24 9.07 -3.26 8.36
N PHE A 25 8.39 -3.28 7.22
CA PHE A 25 7.00 -2.78 7.16
C PHE A 25 5.99 -3.74 7.80
N VAL A 26 5.95 -5.00 7.38
CA VAL A 26 4.94 -5.98 7.83
C VAL A 26 4.90 -6.12 9.36
N PRO A 27 6.02 -6.31 10.08
CA PRO A 27 5.99 -6.52 11.53
C PRO A 27 5.51 -5.27 12.29
N ASN A 28 5.85 -4.07 11.81
CA ASN A 28 5.41 -2.82 12.45
C ASN A 28 3.92 -2.55 12.18
N LEU A 29 3.44 -2.86 10.98
CA LEU A 29 2.02 -2.75 10.65
C LEU A 29 1.17 -3.76 11.44
N GLN A 30 1.65 -5.00 11.59
CA GLN A 30 0.99 -6.02 12.42
C GLN A 30 0.84 -5.55 13.87
N LYS A 31 1.92 -5.05 14.49
CA LYS A 31 1.89 -4.50 15.85
C LYS A 31 0.92 -3.32 15.96
N ALA A 32 0.86 -2.43 14.96
CA ALA A 32 -0.08 -1.31 14.96
C ALA A 32 -1.54 -1.77 14.91
N VAL A 33 -1.84 -2.79 14.10
CA VAL A 33 -3.19 -3.39 14.01
C VAL A 33 -3.56 -4.11 15.32
N GLU A 34 -2.64 -4.90 15.88
CA GLU A 34 -2.83 -5.56 17.16
C GLU A 34 -3.11 -4.57 18.27
N GLU A 35 -2.37 -3.46 18.33
CA GLU A 35 -2.59 -2.42 19.32
C GLU A 35 -3.94 -1.72 19.10
N GLY A 36 -4.25 -1.32 17.86
CA GLY A 36 -5.54 -0.71 17.52
C GLY A 36 -6.74 -1.58 17.90
N SER A 37 -6.62 -2.91 17.75
CA SER A 37 -7.66 -3.88 18.10
C SER A 37 -8.04 -3.93 19.57
N LYS A 38 -7.17 -3.44 20.46
CA LYS A 38 -7.46 -3.32 21.90
C LYS A 38 -8.33 -2.11 22.23
N HIS A 39 -8.40 -1.13 21.34
CA HIS A 39 -9.05 0.17 21.58
C HIS A 39 -10.36 0.35 20.80
N ALA A 40 -10.56 -0.40 19.73
CA ALA A 40 -11.68 -0.21 18.81
C ALA A 40 -12.16 -1.54 18.18
N PRO A 41 -13.42 -1.63 17.75
CA PRO A 41 -13.93 -2.79 17.04
C PRO A 41 -13.20 -3.00 15.69
N PHE A 42 -13.20 -4.24 15.21
CA PHE A 42 -12.51 -4.66 13.99
C PHE A 42 -12.76 -3.75 12.78
N THR A 43 -14.01 -3.32 12.55
CA THR A 43 -14.38 -2.47 11.42
C THR A 43 -13.68 -1.11 11.47
N GLU A 44 -13.55 -0.51 12.65
CA GLU A 44 -12.85 0.77 12.83
C GLU A 44 -11.34 0.62 12.67
N VAL A 45 -10.77 -0.47 13.20
CA VAL A 45 -9.34 -0.79 13.02
C VAL A 45 -9.01 -1.01 11.55
N LEU A 46 -9.88 -1.70 10.81
CA LEU A 46 -9.74 -1.88 9.38
C LEU A 46 -9.75 -0.53 8.65
N SER A 47 -10.73 0.33 8.93
CA SER A 47 -10.80 1.68 8.35
C SER A 47 -9.57 2.52 8.71
N ALA A 48 -9.09 2.44 9.95
CA ALA A 48 -7.89 3.15 10.40
C ALA A 48 -6.64 2.65 9.68
N ALA A 49 -6.47 1.34 9.53
CA ALA A 49 -5.34 0.73 8.81
C ALA A 49 -5.33 1.13 7.33
N SER A 50 -6.47 1.08 6.64
CA SER A 50 -6.60 1.54 5.26
C SER A 50 -6.28 3.03 5.11
N THR A 51 -6.75 3.86 6.04
CA THR A 51 -6.47 5.30 6.05
C THR A 51 -4.98 5.59 6.28
N ALA A 52 -4.35 4.88 7.22
CA ALA A 52 -2.93 5.00 7.50
C ALA A 52 -2.07 4.63 6.28
N TYR A 53 -2.44 3.56 5.56
CA TYR A 53 -1.79 3.20 4.31
C TYR A 53 -1.93 4.28 3.24
N ALA A 54 -3.13 4.83 3.04
CA ALA A 54 -3.34 5.92 2.09
C ALA A 54 -2.50 7.16 2.43
N ASN A 55 -2.44 7.54 3.72
CA ASN A 55 -1.61 8.65 4.19
C ASN A 55 -0.11 8.40 3.96
N LEU A 56 0.37 7.16 4.15
CA LEU A 56 1.77 6.81 3.89
C LEU A 56 2.12 7.00 2.41
N VAL A 57 1.24 6.59 1.50
CA VAL A 57 1.43 6.78 0.06
C VAL A 57 1.40 8.27 -0.29
N GLU A 58 0.43 9.03 0.25
CA GLU A 58 0.35 10.50 0.09
C GLU A 58 1.63 11.21 0.55
N MET A 59 2.19 10.82 1.70
CA MET A 59 3.45 11.38 2.21
C MET A 59 4.66 11.07 1.32
N THR A 60 4.62 9.97 0.57
CA THR A 60 5.75 9.50 -0.23
C THR A 60 5.78 10.13 -1.63
N VAL A 61 4.62 10.25 -2.29
CA VAL A 61 4.52 10.70 -3.68
C VAL A 61 3.72 12.00 -3.87
N GLY A 62 3.14 12.53 -2.81
CA GLY A 62 2.19 13.64 -2.86
C GLY A 62 0.76 13.17 -3.15
N ARG A 63 -0.22 14.01 -2.78
CA ARG A 63 -1.65 13.69 -2.82
C ARG A 63 -2.15 13.23 -4.19
N GLU A 64 -1.86 13.97 -5.25
CA GLU A 64 -2.39 13.71 -6.57
C GLU A 64 -1.90 12.35 -7.11
N ALA A 65 -0.60 12.11 -7.04
CA ALA A 65 0.01 10.85 -7.45
C ALA A 65 -0.47 9.67 -6.58
N ALA A 66 -0.66 9.88 -5.27
CA ALA A 66 -1.17 8.86 -4.36
C ALA A 66 -2.60 8.43 -4.71
N VAL A 67 -3.48 9.39 -5.00
CA VAL A 67 -4.86 9.09 -5.42
C VAL A 67 -4.87 8.29 -6.73
N MET A 68 -4.05 8.67 -7.71
CA MET A 68 -3.94 7.92 -8.97
C MET A 68 -3.41 6.51 -8.75
N LEU A 69 -2.35 6.34 -7.96
CA LEU A 69 -1.76 5.03 -7.66
C LEU A 69 -2.76 4.11 -6.93
N LEU A 70 -3.47 4.63 -5.93
CA LEU A 70 -4.44 3.85 -5.16
C LEU A 70 -5.66 3.43 -6.01
N ARG A 71 -6.12 4.30 -6.91
CA ARG A 71 -7.19 3.95 -7.88
C ARG A 71 -6.73 2.85 -8.83
N ASN A 72 -5.57 3.02 -9.46
CA ASN A 72 -5.01 2.01 -10.37
C ASN A 72 -4.77 0.68 -9.66
N LEU A 73 -4.37 0.70 -8.38
CA LEU A 73 -4.22 -0.51 -7.58
C LEU A 73 -5.58 -1.19 -7.32
N ALA A 74 -6.62 -0.43 -6.98
CA ALA A 74 -7.96 -0.96 -6.79
C ALA A 74 -8.48 -1.62 -8.08
N ASP A 75 -8.38 -0.92 -9.21
CA ASP A 75 -8.79 -1.43 -10.53
C ASP A 75 -8.02 -2.73 -10.90
N HIS A 76 -6.72 -2.77 -10.60
CA HIS A 76 -5.90 -3.97 -10.83
C HIS A 76 -6.30 -5.13 -9.91
N MET A 77 -6.71 -4.86 -8.68
CA MET A 77 -7.17 -5.91 -7.76
C MET A 77 -8.54 -6.47 -8.17
N GLU A 78 -9.45 -5.65 -8.69
CA GLU A 78 -10.75 -6.09 -9.19
C GLU A 78 -10.66 -6.98 -10.44
N THR A 79 -9.63 -6.76 -11.26
CA THR A 79 -9.41 -7.47 -12.53
C THR A 79 -8.54 -8.72 -12.40
N ARG A 80 -7.95 -8.97 -11.22
CA ARG A 80 -7.19 -10.20 -10.96
C ARG A 80 -8.13 -11.41 -10.88
N PRO A 81 -7.88 -12.48 -11.64
CA PRO A 81 -8.62 -13.73 -11.46
C PRO A 81 -8.38 -14.22 -10.03
N VAL A 82 -9.46 -14.56 -9.33
CA VAL A 82 -9.36 -15.23 -8.02
C VAL A 82 -8.72 -16.60 -8.28
N GLU A 83 -7.46 -16.76 -7.90
CA GLU A 83 -6.83 -18.09 -7.87
C GLU A 83 -7.63 -18.96 -6.89
N GLN A 84 -8.30 -19.98 -7.42
CA GLN A 84 -9.02 -20.93 -6.59
C GLN A 84 -8.01 -21.68 -5.73
N PRO A 85 -8.27 -21.86 -4.42
CA PRO A 85 -7.38 -22.65 -3.59
C PRO A 85 -7.27 -24.06 -4.17
N ILE A 86 -6.04 -24.52 -4.36
CA ILE A 86 -5.74 -25.90 -4.72
C ILE A 86 -6.29 -26.77 -3.58
N GLN A 87 -7.31 -27.59 -3.89
CA GLN A 87 -7.93 -28.52 -2.94
C GLN A 87 -6.97 -29.62 -2.50
#